data_AF-A0A183CMA2-F1
#
_entry.id   AF-A0A183CMA2-F1
#
_cell.length_a   1.000
_cell.length_b   1.000
_cell.length_c   1.000
_cell.angle_alpha   90.00
_cell.angle_beta   90.00
_cell.angle_gamma   90.00
#
_symmetry.space_group_name_H-M   'P 1'
#
loop_
_entity.id
_entity.type
_entity.pdbx_description
1 polymer ?
#
loop_
_entity_poly.entity_id
_entity_poly.type
_entity_poly.pdbx_seq_one_letter_code
_entity_poly.pdbx_strand_id
1 'polypeptide(L)'
;MFQFFNYLIIFLTFWLLLGNGLRPQIWRDFVQRFGIEKIGEFYGSTEGNSNLLNIDNRPGACGFIPIYRSLDRFFPLQLLKVDPKSGELLRDERGFCIKCAPGDTGELVVNFKLDRCGDTYRWRGENVSTTEVEGVLQPLRAILDATVYGVQVPGREGRAGMIALTMVDGTDEEVID
;
A
#
# COMPACT_ATOMS: atom_id res chain seq x y z
N MET A 1 9.17 -11.89 4.05
CA MET A 1 10.16 -12.04 2.96
C MET A 1 9.93 -10.87 2.01
N PHE A 2 10.67 -9.76 2.18
CA PHE A 2 10.49 -8.56 1.37
C PHE A 2 11.18 -8.76 0.01
N GLN A 3 10.38 -9.06 -1.01
CA GLN A 3 10.87 -9.22 -2.37
C GLN A 3 11.01 -7.83 -3.00
N PHE A 4 12.22 -7.25 -2.92
CA PHE A 4 12.59 -6.06 -3.66
C PHE A 4 12.49 -6.36 -5.16
N PHE A 5 11.38 -5.99 -5.79
CA PHE A 5 11.34 -5.89 -7.24
C PHE A 5 12.11 -4.64 -7.67
N ASN A 6 13.27 -4.88 -8.29
CA ASN A 6 14.11 -3.90 -8.97
C ASN A 6 13.39 -3.29 -10.19
N TYR A 7 12.40 -2.43 -9.99
CA TYR A 7 11.88 -1.57 -11.05
C TYR A 7 12.05 -0.12 -10.64
N LEU A 8 13.16 0.45 -11.12
CA LEU A 8 13.40 1.88 -11.18
C LEU A 8 12.42 2.47 -12.22
N ILE A 9 11.19 2.78 -11.81
CA ILE A 9 10.26 3.54 -12.64
C ILE A 9 10.69 5.01 -12.54
N ILE A 10 11.56 5.43 -13.45
CA ILE A 10 11.85 6.85 -13.68
C ILE A 10 10.89 7.34 -14.76
N PHE A 11 9.91 8.15 -14.39
CA PHE A 11 9.25 9.02 -15.37
C PHE A 11 10.19 10.20 -15.62
N LEU A 12 10.85 10.21 -16.78
CA LEU A 12 11.75 11.28 -17.20
C LEU A 12 10.95 12.30 -18.00
N THR A 13 10.64 13.44 -17.39
CA THR A 13 10.45 14.68 -18.16
C THR A 13 11.65 15.56 -17.85
N PHE A 14 12.08 16.42 -18.78
CA PHE A 14 13.27 17.28 -18.62
C PHE A 14 13.26 18.15 -17.33
N TRP A 15 12.14 18.19 -16.60
CA TRP A 15 11.91 19.04 -15.43
C TRP A 15 11.61 18.25 -14.15
N LEU A 16 11.28 16.95 -14.22
CA LEU A 16 10.84 16.16 -13.07
C LEU A 16 11.30 14.70 -13.16
N LEU A 17 11.91 14.22 -12.08
CA LEU A 17 12.08 12.80 -11.77
C LEU A 17 11.10 12.37 -10.69
N LEU A 18 10.45 11.22 -10.87
CA LEU A 18 9.66 10.53 -9.86
C LEU A 18 10.18 9.10 -9.71
N GLY A 19 10.40 8.62 -8.48
CA GLY A 19 10.90 7.25 -8.23
C GLY A 19 11.13 6.90 -6.75
N ASN A 20 11.64 5.70 -6.49
CA ASN A 20 11.99 5.18 -5.13
C ASN A 20 13.25 5.82 -4.51
N GLY A 21 13.64 6.97 -5.01
CA GLY A 21 14.78 7.75 -4.57
C GLY A 21 16.15 7.30 -5.07
N LEU A 22 17.08 8.24 -5.08
CA LEU A 22 18.49 8.00 -5.42
C LEU A 22 19.32 7.95 -4.14
N ARG A 23 20.45 7.22 -4.17
CA ARG A 23 21.40 7.31 -3.06
C ARG A 23 21.88 8.77 -2.90
N PRO A 24 21.96 9.35 -1.69
CA PRO A 24 22.29 10.76 -1.50
C PRO A 24 23.60 11.20 -2.19
N GLN A 25 24.56 10.28 -2.28
CA GLN A 25 25.86 10.47 -2.91
C GLN A 25 25.85 10.53 -4.44
N ILE A 26 24.84 9.98 -5.12
CA ILE A 26 24.69 10.11 -6.59
C ILE A 26 23.71 11.21 -6.99
N TRP A 27 22.87 11.65 -6.05
CA TRP A 27 21.76 12.56 -6.31
C TRP A 27 22.24 13.89 -6.92
N ARG A 28 23.27 14.52 -6.33
CA ARG A 28 23.76 15.84 -6.79
C ARG A 28 24.37 15.77 -8.17
N ASP A 29 25.26 14.81 -8.39
CA ASP A 29 25.96 14.65 -9.67
C ASP A 29 24.98 14.33 -10.79
N PHE A 30 23.95 13.52 -10.50
CA PHE A 30 22.89 13.20 -11.46
C PHE A 30 22.07 14.44 -11.83
N VAL A 31 21.58 15.17 -10.83
CA VAL A 31 20.82 16.41 -11.02
C VAL A 31 21.60 17.41 -11.86
N GLN A 32 22.88 17.63 -11.51
CA GLN A 32 23.74 18.58 -12.21
C GLN A 32 24.02 18.14 -13.65
N ARG A 33 24.29 16.85 -13.87
CA ARG A 33 24.64 16.32 -15.20
C ARG A 33 23.47 16.38 -16.17
N PHE A 34 22.25 16.14 -15.70
CA PHE A 34 21.06 16.05 -16.55
C PHE A 34 20.17 17.30 -16.51
N GLY A 35 20.52 18.31 -15.71
CA GLY A 35 19.79 19.58 -15.63
C GLY A 35 18.40 19.44 -15.03
N ILE A 36 18.23 18.59 -14.03
CA ILE A 36 16.91 18.23 -13.49
C ILE A 36 16.51 19.21 -12.39
N GLU A 37 15.42 19.93 -12.57
CA GLU A 37 14.98 20.93 -11.58
C GLU A 37 14.27 20.33 -10.36
N LYS A 38 13.47 19.27 -10.56
CA LYS A 38 12.66 18.67 -9.49
C LYS A 38 12.85 17.17 -9.40
N ILE A 39 13.05 16.70 -8.17
CA ILE A 39 13.02 15.28 -7.83
C ILE A 39 11.91 15.07 -6.80
N GLY A 40 10.96 14.23 -7.17
CA GLY A 40 10.00 13.65 -6.24
C GLY A 40 10.40 12.22 -5.90
N GLU A 41 10.55 11.93 -4.62
CA GLU A 41 10.90 10.58 -4.15
C GLU A 41 9.72 10.03 -3.37
N PHE A 42 9.28 8.81 -3.66
CA PHE A 42 8.23 8.17 -2.89
C PHE A 42 8.77 6.97 -2.11
N TYR A 43 8.19 6.73 -0.94
CA TYR A 43 8.41 5.51 -0.17
C TYR A 43 7.06 4.91 0.19
N GLY A 44 6.86 3.68 -0.27
CA GLY A 44 5.55 3.05 -0.33
C GLY A 44 5.65 1.60 -0.77
N SER A 45 4.53 0.89 -0.68
CA SER A 45 4.40 -0.48 -1.20
C SER A 45 3.28 -0.50 -2.23
N THR A 46 3.39 -1.33 -3.27
CA THR A 46 2.28 -1.61 -4.20
C THR A 46 1.08 -2.21 -3.46
N GLU A 47 1.33 -2.90 -2.35
CA GLU A 47 0.31 -3.48 -1.47
C GLU A 47 -0.23 -2.47 -0.44
N GLY A 48 0.39 -1.29 -0.34
CA GLY A 48 0.10 -0.29 0.68
C GLY A 48 -0.74 0.87 0.15
N ASN A 49 -1.82 1.19 0.84
CA ASN A 49 -2.77 2.23 0.43
C ASN A 49 -2.29 3.65 0.79
N SER A 50 -1.06 3.80 1.27
CA SER A 50 -0.49 5.08 1.69
C SER A 50 1.00 5.10 1.48
N ASN A 51 1.50 6.24 1.01
CA ASN A 51 2.89 6.45 0.63
C ASN A 51 3.39 7.76 1.24
N LEU A 52 4.69 7.82 1.53
CA LEU A 52 5.39 9.07 1.74
C LEU A 52 5.85 9.62 0.39
N LEU A 53 5.82 10.95 0.26
CA LEU A 53 6.33 11.64 -0.91
C LEU A 53 7.18 12.82 -0.45
N ASN A 54 8.42 12.87 -0.92
CA ASN A 54 9.28 14.04 -0.88
C ASN A 54 8.97 14.91 -2.09
N ILE A 55 8.28 16.03 -1.89
CA ILE A 55 8.00 17.03 -2.93
C ILE A 55 8.86 18.29 -2.80
N ASP A 56 9.60 18.39 -1.70
CA ASP A 56 10.41 19.57 -1.35
C ASP A 56 11.81 19.52 -1.97
N ASN A 57 12.08 18.53 -2.84
CA ASN A 57 13.36 18.32 -3.51
C ASN A 57 14.53 18.18 -2.51
N ARG A 58 14.25 17.66 -1.31
CA ARG A 58 15.26 17.53 -0.25
C ARG A 58 16.08 16.26 -0.46
N PRO A 59 17.40 16.34 -0.69
CA PRO A 59 18.20 15.15 -0.96
C PRO A 59 18.16 14.15 0.21
N GLY A 60 17.86 12.89 -0.09
CA GLY A 60 17.86 11.81 0.89
C GLY A 60 16.61 11.74 1.78
N ALA A 61 15.57 12.51 1.48
CA ALA A 61 14.28 12.41 2.13
C ALA A 61 13.30 11.64 1.24
N CYS A 62 12.45 10.79 1.81
CA CYS A 62 11.37 10.12 1.07
C CYS A 62 9.98 10.66 1.42
N GLY A 63 9.92 11.73 2.21
CA GLY A 63 8.70 12.43 2.63
C GLY A 63 8.83 12.93 4.06
N PHE A 64 7.69 13.29 4.66
CA PHE A 64 7.61 13.83 6.01
C PHE A 64 6.46 13.22 6.81
N ILE A 65 6.73 12.91 8.08
CA ILE A 65 5.70 12.54 9.07
C ILE A 65 5.73 13.61 10.17
N PRO A 66 4.58 14.23 10.51
CA PRO A 66 4.51 15.16 11.64
C PRO A 66 4.99 14.51 12.94
N ILE A 67 5.92 15.17 13.63
CA ILE A 67 6.50 14.67 14.89
C ILE A 67 5.53 14.92 16.08
N TYR A 68 4.52 15.78 15.89
CA TYR A 68 3.56 16.13 16.94
C TYR A 68 2.57 14.99 17.19
N ARG A 69 2.73 14.29 18.34
CA ARG A 69 1.84 13.19 18.74
C ARG A 69 0.35 13.55 18.78
N SER A 70 0.01 14.80 19.04
CA SER A 70 -1.40 15.25 19.03
C SER A 70 -2.07 15.09 17.66
N LEU A 71 -1.29 15.03 16.58
CA LEU A 71 -1.77 14.87 15.21
C LEU A 71 -1.88 13.40 14.78
N ASP A 72 -1.43 12.45 15.61
CA ASP A 72 -1.41 11.01 15.29
C ASP A 72 -2.78 10.43 14.89
N ARG A 73 -3.87 11.04 15.36
CA ARG A 73 -5.24 10.64 15.01
C ARG A 73 -5.64 11.05 13.58
N PHE A 74 -5.02 12.10 13.06
CA PHE A 74 -5.32 12.67 11.74
C PHE A 74 -4.42 12.11 10.66
N PHE A 75 -3.21 11.67 11.02
CA PHE A 75 -2.26 11.08 10.08
C PHE A 75 -2.26 9.55 10.25
N PRO A 76 -2.74 8.78 9.25
CA PRO A 76 -2.77 7.32 9.33
C PRO A 76 -1.36 6.72 9.26
N LEU A 77 -0.37 7.47 8.80
CA LEU A 77 1.00 7.02 8.64
C LEU A 77 1.83 7.26 9.91
N GLN A 78 2.54 6.23 10.38
CA GLN A 78 3.42 6.30 11.54
C GLN A 78 4.71 5.52 11.30
N LEU A 79 5.81 5.92 11.96
CA LEU A 79 7.07 5.18 11.94
C LEU A 79 7.27 4.50 13.29
N LEU A 80 7.36 3.17 13.29
CA LEU A 80 7.46 2.35 14.50
C LEU A 80 8.82 1.67 14.58
N LYS A 81 9.36 1.57 15.80
CA LYS A 81 10.65 0.91 16.03
C LYS A 81 10.51 -0.60 15.80
N VAL A 82 11.51 -1.16 15.15
CA VAL A 82 11.64 -2.60 14.94
C VAL A 82 12.93 -3.12 15.53
N ASP A 83 12.93 -4.37 15.97
CA ASP A 83 14.14 -5.07 16.35
C ASP A 83 15.01 -5.30 15.09
N PRO A 84 16.28 -4.83 15.07
CA PRO A 84 17.10 -4.89 13.85
C PRO A 84 17.44 -6.30 13.36
N LYS A 85 17.28 -7.34 14.19
CA LYS A 85 17.65 -8.72 13.84
C LYS A 85 16.45 -9.54 13.37
N SER A 86 15.32 -9.42 14.06
CA SER A 86 14.09 -10.16 13.80
C SER A 86 13.13 -9.41 12.86
N GLY A 87 13.21 -8.07 12.82
CA GLY A 87 12.26 -7.23 12.11
C GLY A 87 10.93 -7.05 12.85
N GLU A 88 10.79 -7.55 14.08
CA GLU A 88 9.54 -7.43 14.83
C GLU A 88 9.36 -6.04 15.45
N LEU A 89 8.12 -5.58 15.57
CA LEU A 89 7.79 -4.30 16.18
C LEU A 89 8.12 -4.32 17.69
N LEU A 90 8.92 -3.34 18.12
CA LEU A 90 9.22 -3.14 19.54
C LEU A 90 8.01 -2.57 20.27
N ARG A 91 7.72 -3.09 21.46
CA ARG A 91 6.57 -2.71 22.28
C ARG A 91 7.01 -2.23 23.66
N ASP A 92 6.24 -1.30 24.22
CA ASP A 92 6.44 -0.82 25.59
C ASP A 92 5.89 -1.81 26.62
N GLU A 93 6.08 -1.51 27.91
CA GLU A 93 5.61 -2.34 29.04
C GLU A 93 4.09 -2.59 29.05
N ARG A 94 3.32 -1.74 28.34
CA ARG A 94 1.87 -1.85 28.21
C ARG A 94 1.46 -2.62 26.96
N GLY A 95 2.42 -3.09 26.16
CA GLY A 95 2.21 -3.84 24.92
C GLY A 95 1.97 -2.98 23.68
N PHE A 96 2.07 -1.65 23.77
CA PHE A 96 1.90 -0.75 22.62
C PHE A 96 3.19 -0.61 21.82
N CYS A 97 3.08 -0.54 20.49
CA CYS A 97 4.26 -0.33 19.64
C CYS A 97 4.95 1.01 19.95
N ILE A 98 6.28 0.99 19.96
CA ILE A 98 7.11 2.16 20.25
C ILE A 98 7.32 2.97 18.97
N LYS A 99 7.06 4.27 19.02
CA LYS A 99 7.31 5.19 17.90
C LYS A 99 8.78 5.56 17.75
N CYS A 100 9.21 5.80 16.51
CA CYS A 100 10.52 6.37 16.22
C CYS A 100 10.58 7.86 16.59
N ALA A 101 11.70 8.27 17.16
CA ALA A 101 12.11 9.67 17.28
C ALA A 101 13.08 10.03 16.13
N PRO A 102 13.36 11.32 15.88
CA PRO A 102 14.36 11.72 14.90
C PRO A 102 15.71 11.02 15.15
N GLY A 103 16.23 10.36 14.12
CA GLY A 103 17.48 9.58 14.18
C GLY A 103 17.28 8.08 14.44
N ASP A 104 16.08 7.65 14.86
CA ASP A 104 15.75 6.23 14.94
C ASP A 104 15.49 5.64 13.54
N THR A 105 15.80 4.35 13.39
CA THR A 105 15.35 3.53 12.26
C THR A 105 14.09 2.78 12.64
N GLY A 106 13.17 2.60 11.69
CA GLY A 106 11.92 1.90 11.94
C GLY A 106 11.21 1.48 10.66
N GLU A 107 10.06 0.86 10.85
CA GLU A 107 9.16 0.43 9.78
C GLU A 107 7.99 1.40 9.66
N LEU A 108 7.63 1.73 8.42
CA LEU A 108 6.48 2.56 8.12
C LEU A 108 5.21 1.73 8.26
N VAL A 109 4.32 2.16 9.15
CA VAL A 109 3.06 1.47 9.43
C VAL A 109 1.90 2.41 9.13
N VAL A 110 0.93 1.88 8.41
CA VAL A 110 -0.32 2.58 8.09
C VAL A 110 -1.41 2.06 9.01
N ASN A 111 -1.99 2.96 9.80
CA ASN A 111 -3.18 2.67 10.57
C ASN A 111 -4.40 2.79 9.65
N PHE A 112 -4.99 1.65 9.32
CA PHE A 112 -6.29 1.60 8.69
C PHE A 112 -7.35 1.82 9.75
N LYS A 113 -8.02 2.98 9.70
CA LYS A 113 -9.39 3.02 10.23
C LYS A 113 -10.19 2.00 9.42
N LEU A 114 -10.90 1.11 10.11
CA LEU A 114 -11.89 0.20 9.52
C LEU A 114 -13.05 1.01 8.93
N ASP A 115 -12.78 1.81 7.90
CA ASP A 115 -13.80 2.36 7.03
C ASP A 115 -13.73 1.53 5.76
N ARG A 116 -14.78 0.71 5.56
CA ARG A 116 -15.00 -0.28 4.50
C ARG A 116 -14.40 -1.67 4.72
N CYS A 117 -14.76 -2.32 5.83
CA CYS A 117 -14.48 -3.74 6.07
C CYS A 117 -15.10 -4.72 5.04
N GLY A 118 -15.81 -4.24 4.02
CA GLY A 118 -16.51 -5.05 3.02
C GLY A 118 -15.95 -5.00 1.60
N ASP A 119 -15.18 -3.98 1.22
CA ASP A 119 -14.86 -3.73 -0.20
C ASP A 119 -13.58 -4.46 -0.65
N THR A 120 -12.80 -5.01 0.27
CA THR A 120 -11.57 -5.75 -0.07
C THR A 120 -11.35 -6.95 0.84
N TYR A 121 -10.68 -7.98 0.31
CA TYR A 121 -10.14 -9.10 1.08
C TYR A 121 -8.71 -9.41 0.63
N ARG A 122 -7.93 -10.08 1.49
CA ARG A 122 -6.52 -10.40 1.19
C ARG A 122 -6.34 -11.90 0.92
N TRP A 123 -5.85 -12.30 -0.25
CA TRP A 123 -5.58 -13.70 -0.60
C TRP A 123 -4.14 -13.87 -1.04
N ARG A 124 -3.39 -14.78 -0.39
CA ARG A 124 -1.97 -15.07 -0.73
C ARG A 124 -1.07 -13.81 -0.79
N GLY A 125 -1.29 -12.86 0.10
CA GLY A 125 -0.53 -11.59 0.15
C GLY A 125 -1.13 -10.45 -0.68
N GLU A 126 -2.01 -10.74 -1.63
CA GLU A 126 -2.59 -9.75 -2.54
C GLU A 126 -3.87 -9.14 -1.99
N ASN A 127 -4.06 -7.83 -2.15
CA ASN A 127 -5.32 -7.16 -1.86
C ASN A 127 -6.26 -7.28 -3.07
N VAL A 128 -7.45 -7.85 -2.85
CA VAL A 128 -8.47 -8.03 -3.88
C VAL A 128 -9.63 -7.07 -3.62
N SER A 129 -9.99 -6.28 -4.63
CA SER A 129 -11.16 -5.40 -4.63
C SER A 129 -12.42 -6.19 -4.97
N THR A 130 -13.39 -6.22 -4.06
CA THR A 130 -14.68 -6.90 -4.31
C THR A 130 -15.43 -6.21 -5.44
N THR A 131 -15.42 -4.87 -5.49
CA THR A 131 -16.06 -4.07 -6.54
C THR A 131 -15.46 -4.31 -7.92
N GLU A 132 -14.14 -4.51 -8.01
CA GLU A 132 -13.50 -4.82 -9.30
C GLU A 132 -13.95 -6.20 -9.81
N VAL A 133 -14.00 -7.20 -8.92
CA VAL A 133 -14.47 -8.54 -9.25
C VAL A 133 -15.96 -8.55 -9.61
N GLU A 134 -16.79 -7.81 -8.87
CA GLU A 134 -18.22 -7.60 -9.20
C GLU A 134 -18.37 -6.94 -10.57
N GLY A 135 -17.54 -5.93 -10.87
CA GLY A 135 -17.54 -5.21 -12.14
C GLY A 135 -17.22 -6.07 -13.36
N VAL A 136 -16.48 -7.18 -13.20
CA VAL A 136 -16.25 -8.15 -14.29
C VAL A 136 -17.54 -8.88 -14.68
N LEU A 137 -18.45 -9.07 -13.72
CA LEU A 137 -19.66 -9.89 -13.88
C LEU A 137 -20.90 -9.05 -14.20
N GLN A 138 -20.94 -7.78 -13.80
CA GLN A 138 -22.03 -6.85 -14.12
C GLN A 138 -22.43 -6.77 -15.62
N PRO A 139 -21.52 -6.92 -16.60
CA PRO A 139 -21.90 -6.92 -18.02
C PRO A 139 -22.69 -8.17 -18.47
N LEU A 140 -22.70 -9.25 -17.68
CA LEU A 140 -23.39 -10.48 -18.02
C LEU A 140 -24.89 -10.31 -17.81
N ARG A 141 -25.66 -10.33 -18.89
CA ARG A 141 -27.12 -10.14 -18.88
C ARG A 141 -27.90 -11.16 -18.03
N ALA A 142 -27.28 -12.28 -17.69
CA ALA A 142 -27.87 -13.31 -16.84
C ALA A 142 -27.80 -12.96 -15.34
N ILE A 143 -26.95 -12.01 -14.95
CA ILE A 143 -26.72 -11.64 -13.55
C ILE A 143 -27.49 -10.34 -13.25
N LEU A 144 -28.41 -10.41 -12.30
CA LEU A 144 -29.15 -9.27 -11.78
C LEU A 144 -28.33 -8.50 -10.74
N ASP A 145 -27.65 -9.23 -9.86
CA ASP A 145 -26.81 -8.65 -8.81
C ASP A 145 -25.66 -9.61 -8.46
N ALA A 146 -24.53 -9.06 -8.00
CA ALA A 146 -23.34 -9.78 -7.63
C ALA A 146 -22.75 -9.16 -6.36
N THR A 147 -22.52 -9.99 -5.34
CA THR A 147 -21.84 -9.58 -4.11
C THR A 147 -20.62 -10.46 -3.90
N VAL A 148 -19.44 -9.85 -3.92
CA VAL A 148 -18.16 -10.53 -3.72
C VAL A 148 -17.67 -10.31 -2.29
N TYR A 149 -17.16 -11.36 -1.66
CA TYR A 149 -16.65 -11.29 -0.29
C TYR A 149 -15.53 -12.32 -0.05
N GLY A 150 -14.68 -12.04 0.93
CA GLY A 150 -13.60 -12.94 1.33
C GLY A 150 -14.04 -13.97 2.38
N VAL A 151 -13.82 -15.26 2.11
CA VAL A 151 -14.06 -16.37 3.05
C VAL A 151 -12.76 -16.95 3.60
N GLN A 152 -12.74 -17.29 4.89
CA GLN A 152 -11.57 -17.91 5.51
C GLN A 152 -11.50 -19.40 5.15
N VAL A 153 -10.36 -19.84 4.60
CA VAL A 153 -10.13 -21.24 4.24
C VAL A 153 -9.16 -21.87 5.26
N PRO A 154 -9.51 -22.99 5.91
CA PRO A 154 -8.63 -23.66 6.86
C PRO A 154 -7.25 -23.97 6.28
N GLY A 155 -6.19 -23.67 7.05
CA GLY A 155 -4.80 -23.93 6.65
C GLY A 155 -4.25 -23.02 5.55
N ARG A 156 -4.94 -21.93 5.20
CA ARG A 156 -4.48 -20.94 4.22
C ARG A 156 -4.35 -19.55 4.86
N GLU A 157 -3.34 -18.80 4.45
CA GLU A 157 -3.18 -17.41 4.83
C GLU A 157 -4.15 -16.52 4.02
N GLY A 158 -4.87 -15.64 4.70
CA GLY A 158 -5.83 -14.72 4.08
C GLY A 158 -7.25 -15.30 3.93
N ARG A 159 -8.02 -14.70 3.03
CA ARG A 159 -9.39 -15.03 2.69
C ARG A 159 -9.49 -15.28 1.19
N ALA A 160 -10.08 -16.40 0.77
CA ALA A 160 -10.33 -16.68 -0.65
C ALA A 160 -11.57 -15.89 -1.11
N GLY A 161 -11.61 -15.53 -2.40
CA GLY A 161 -12.79 -14.91 -2.99
C GLY A 161 -13.97 -15.88 -3.05
N MET A 162 -15.14 -15.38 -2.66
CA MET A 162 -16.43 -16.00 -2.86
C MET A 162 -17.38 -14.98 -3.45
N ILE A 163 -18.35 -15.45 -4.23
CA ILE A 163 -19.38 -14.62 -4.82
C ILE A 163 -20.77 -15.19 -4.56
N ALA A 164 -21.71 -14.32 -4.21
CA ALA A 164 -23.13 -14.59 -4.25
C ALA A 164 -23.73 -13.88 -5.46
N LEU A 165 -24.45 -14.62 -6.30
CA LEU A 165 -25.09 -14.12 -7.51
C LEU A 165 -26.61 -14.16 -7.35
N THR A 166 -27.27 -13.11 -7.83
CA THR A 166 -28.70 -13.12 -8.10
C THR A 166 -28.88 -13.17 -9.61
N MET A 167 -29.59 -14.19 -10.10
CA MET A 167 -29.84 -14.40 -11.53
C MET A 167 -31.09 -13.65 -11.99
N VAL A 168 -31.17 -13.33 -13.27
CA VAL A 168 -32.39 -12.82 -13.90
C VAL A 168 -33.38 -13.98 -14.11
N ASP A 169 -34.66 -13.76 -13.78
CA ASP A 169 -35.72 -14.77 -13.93
C ASP A 169 -35.74 -15.39 -15.34
N GLY A 170 -35.68 -16.72 -15.43
CA GLY A 170 -35.72 -17.47 -16.69
C GLY A 170 -34.37 -17.62 -17.41
N THR A 171 -33.25 -17.35 -16.74
CA THR A 171 -31.90 -17.69 -17.23
C THR A 171 -31.36 -18.92 -16.49
N ASP A 172 -30.85 -19.91 -17.24
CA ASP A 172 -30.27 -21.14 -16.69
C ASP A 172 -28.83 -20.91 -16.19
N GLU A 173 -28.42 -21.64 -15.15
CA GLU A 173 -27.10 -21.52 -14.49
C GLU A 173 -25.91 -21.91 -15.41
N GLU A 174 -26.15 -22.60 -16.53
CA GLU A 174 -25.12 -23.09 -17.47
C GLU A 174 -24.37 -21.97 -18.23
N VAL A 175 -24.75 -20.70 -18.07
CA VAL A 175 -24.12 -19.56 -18.75
C VAL A 175 -22.81 -19.11 -18.08
N ILE A 176 -22.47 -19.66 -16.90
CA ILE A 176 -21.40 -19.15 -16.03
C ILE A 176 -20.09 -19.99 -16.08
N ASP A 177 -20.06 -21.11 -16.83
CA ASP A 177 -18.85 -21.94 -17.01
C ASP A 177 -17.82 -21.39 -18.03
#